data_AF-A0A8B8CDS3-F1
#
_entry.id   AF-A0A8B8CDS3-F1
#
_cell.length_a   1.000
_cell.length_b   1.000
_cell.length_c   1.000
_cell.angle_alpha   90.00
_cell.angle_beta   90.00
_cell.angle_gamma   90.00
#
_symmetry.space_group_name_H-M   'P 1'
#
loop_
_entity.id
_entity.type
_entity.pdbx_description
1 polymer ?
#
loop_
_entity_poly.entity_id
_entity_poly.type
_entity_poly.pdbx_seq_one_letter_code
_entity_poly.pdbx_strand_id
1 'polypeptide(L)'
;MTCPNTKVIRGVHSLLSRLMSFFPTEPVKSNVASKYEELECLYACVSKGVYEGLTNYEKSTNGSPTQLFSTLMILKAACMHNQCYIDRLITTFMKVLHKMAKEHLQPTTTENQSHGQ
;
A
#
# COMPACT_ATOMS: atom_id res chain seq x y z
N MET A 1 7.64 5.58 -4.85
CA MET A 1 8.33 4.27 -5.01
C MET A 1 7.42 3.31 -5.75
N THR A 2 7.51 3.23 -7.08
CA THR A 2 6.75 2.25 -7.86
C THR A 2 7.74 1.44 -8.69
N CYS A 3 8.04 0.23 -8.23
CA CYS A 3 8.85 -0.73 -8.99
C CYS A 3 7.96 -1.92 -9.35
N PRO A 4 7.85 -2.32 -10.63
CA PRO A 4 7.03 -3.47 -11.01
C PRO A 4 7.73 -4.81 -10.74
N ASN A 5 9.02 -4.79 -10.44
CA ASN A 5 9.81 -6.01 -10.22
C ASN A 5 9.46 -6.63 -8.86
N THR A 6 8.78 -7.78 -8.90
CA THR A 6 8.31 -8.50 -7.71
C THR A 6 9.43 -8.91 -6.76
N LYS A 7 10.64 -9.16 -7.24
CA LYS A 7 11.80 -9.47 -6.38
C LYS A 7 12.21 -8.25 -5.55
N VAL A 8 12.22 -7.07 -6.16
CA VAL A 8 12.51 -5.80 -5.48
C VAL A 8 11.43 -5.51 -4.44
N ILE A 9 10.15 -5.65 -4.81
CA ILE A 9 9.03 -5.45 -3.88
C ILE A 9 9.16 -6.36 -2.65
N ARG A 10 9.46 -7.65 -2.85
CA ARG A 10 9.66 -8.60 -1.75
C ARG A 10 10.87 -8.25 -0.89
N GLY A 11 11.97 -7.82 -1.50
CA GLY A 11 13.16 -7.35 -0.79
C GLY A 11 12.87 -6.14 0.10
N VAL A 12 12.17 -5.14 -0.44
CA VAL A 12 11.74 -3.94 0.31
C VAL A 12 10.80 -4.31 1.45
N HIS A 13 9.82 -5.18 1.21
CA HIS A 13 8.94 -5.67 2.27
C HIS A 13 9.72 -6.36 3.39
N SER A 14 10.63 -7.28 3.06
CA SER A 14 11.43 -8.00 4.04
C SER A 14 12.34 -7.06 4.85
N LEU A 15 12.96 -6.07 4.19
CA LEU A 15 13.77 -5.04 4.83
C LEU A 15 12.93 -4.22 5.82
N LEU A 16 11.79 -3.68 5.38
CA LEU A 16 10.92 -2.85 6.22
C LEU A 16 10.34 -3.62 7.39
N SER A 17 9.86 -4.85 7.17
CA SER A 17 9.37 -5.71 8.26
C SER A 17 10.45 -5.95 9.30
N ARG A 18 11.69 -6.29 8.87
CA ARG A 18 12.79 -6.52 9.80
C ARG A 18 13.18 -5.25 10.54
N LEU A 19 13.29 -4.12 9.83
CA LEU A 19 13.61 -2.83 10.43
C LEU A 19 12.58 -2.43 11.49
N MET A 20 11.29 -2.49 11.17
CA MET A 20 10.21 -2.12 12.09
C MET A 20 10.05 -3.12 13.25
N SER A 21 10.50 -4.37 13.09
CA SER A 21 10.58 -5.33 14.19
C SER A 21 11.64 -4.94 15.22
N PHE A 22 12.77 -4.36 14.80
CA PHE A 22 13.83 -3.90 15.70
C PHE A 22 13.58 -2.47 16.20
N PHE A 23 13.01 -1.63 15.35
CA PHE A 23 12.79 -0.21 15.57
C PHE A 23 11.33 0.16 15.27
N PRO A 24 10.37 -0.18 16.15
CA PRO A 24 8.96 0.08 15.87
C PRO A 24 8.67 1.56 15.67
N THR A 25 7.75 1.87 14.77
CA THR A 25 7.17 3.23 14.64
C THR A 25 6.41 3.56 15.91
N GLU A 26 6.58 4.76 16.46
CA GLU A 26 5.92 5.11 17.71
C GLU A 26 4.39 5.25 17.56
N PRO A 27 3.63 4.95 18.63
CA PRO A 27 2.21 5.25 18.69
C PRO A 27 1.98 6.77 18.61
N VAL A 28 1.00 7.18 17.81
CA VAL A 28 0.65 8.61 17.56
C VAL A 28 0.22 9.37 18.83
N LYS A 29 -0.02 8.68 19.95
CA LYS A 29 -0.37 9.29 21.25
C LYS A 29 0.83 9.51 22.18
N SER A 30 2.04 9.19 21.73
CA SER A 30 3.26 9.43 22.51
C SER A 30 3.58 10.93 22.48
N ASN A 31 3.59 11.57 23.65
CA ASN A 31 4.15 12.91 23.83
C ASN A 31 5.67 12.89 24.06
N VAL A 32 6.31 11.71 23.97
CA VAL A 32 7.75 11.53 24.08
C VAL A 32 8.35 11.61 22.67
N ALA A 33 9.46 12.34 22.52
CA ALA A 33 10.17 12.44 21.24
C ALA A 33 10.59 11.04 20.74
N SER A 34 10.61 10.88 19.41
CA SER A 34 10.89 9.60 18.76
C SER A 34 12.19 8.98 19.25
N LYS A 35 12.11 7.80 19.85
CA LYS A 35 13.27 7.00 20.31
C LYS A 35 14.27 6.72 19.18
N TYR A 36 13.81 6.80 17.92
CA TYR A 36 14.61 6.53 16.73
C TYR A 36 14.50 7.69 15.72
N GLU A 37 14.89 8.89 16.15
CA GLU A 37 14.81 10.13 15.35
C GLU A 37 15.42 9.99 13.94
N GLU A 38 16.53 9.27 13.79
CA GLU A 38 17.18 9.03 12.49
C GLU A 38 16.28 8.28 11.49
N LEU A 39 15.29 7.53 11.98
CA LEU A 39 14.33 6.77 11.16
C LEU A 39 13.07 7.55 10.81
N GLU A 40 12.85 8.75 11.37
CA GLU A 40 11.66 9.55 11.14
C GLU A 40 11.46 9.87 9.66
N CYS A 41 12.53 10.29 8.98
CA CYS A 41 12.49 10.59 7.55
C CYS A 41 12.06 9.36 6.73
N LEU A 42 12.63 8.19 7.06
CA LEU A 42 12.30 6.93 6.40
C LEU A 42 10.83 6.55 6.61
N TYR A 43 10.33 6.63 7.85
CA TYR A 43 8.93 6.29 8.16
C TYR A 43 7.93 7.30 7.60
N ALA A 44 8.31 8.57 7.49
CA ALA A 44 7.55 9.57 6.75
C ALA A 44 7.49 9.23 5.26
N CYS A 45 8.60 8.84 4.64
CA CYS A 45 8.63 8.40 3.24
C CYS A 45 7.76 7.16 3.00
N VAL A 46 7.79 6.18 3.90
CA VAL A 46 6.92 4.98 3.84
C VAL A 46 5.45 5.40 3.90
N SER A 47 5.09 6.25 4.86
CA SER A 47 3.70 6.71 5.05
C SER A 47 3.19 7.51 3.85
N LYS A 48 4.01 8.42 3.33
CA LYS A 48 3.71 9.16 2.11
C LYS A 48 3.56 8.23 0.91
N GLY A 49 4.49 7.29 0.72
CA GLY A 49 4.47 6.35 -0.39
C GLY A 49 3.24 5.44 -0.39
N VAL A 50 2.80 4.97 0.78
CA VAL A 50 1.56 4.20 0.92
C VAL A 50 0.35 5.06 0.58
N TYR A 51 0.25 6.25 1.20
CA TYR A 51 -0.89 7.16 0.97
C TYR A 51 -1.02 7.53 -0.51
N GLU A 52 0.07 7.95 -1.16
CA GLU A 52 0.09 8.28 -2.58
C GLU A 52 -0.28 7.07 -3.45
N GLY A 53 0.22 5.88 -3.13
CA GLY A 53 -0.10 4.65 -3.84
C GLY A 53 -1.59 4.31 -3.79
N LEU A 54 -2.21 4.43 -2.61
CA LEU A 54 -3.65 4.21 -2.42
C LEU A 54 -4.47 5.26 -3.17
N THR A 55 -4.15 6.55 -3.02
CA THR A 55 -4.85 7.64 -3.70
C THR A 55 -4.72 7.57 -5.22
N ASN A 56 -3.56 7.18 -5.75
CA ASN A 56 -3.36 7.03 -7.18
C ASN A 56 -4.23 5.90 -7.75
N TYR A 57 -4.31 4.77 -7.06
CA TYR A 57 -5.20 3.69 -7.47
C TYR A 57 -6.68 4.11 -7.37
N GLU A 58 -7.09 4.80 -6.30
CA GLU A 58 -8.45 5.34 -6.14
C GLU A 58 -8.85 6.24 -7.33
N LYS A 59 -7.94 7.08 -7.83
CA LYS A 59 -8.18 8.01 -8.95
C LYS A 59 -8.08 7.37 -10.34
N SER A 60 -7.38 6.24 -10.49
CA SER A 60 -7.12 5.61 -11.80
C SER A 60 -8.38 5.02 -12.44
N THR A 61 -8.81 5.44 -13.63
CA THR A 61 -10.04 4.91 -14.24
C THR A 61 -9.98 3.42 -14.60
N ASN A 62 -8.79 2.90 -14.95
CA ASN A 62 -8.56 1.50 -15.38
C ASN A 62 -7.31 0.93 -14.70
N GLY A 63 -7.24 1.00 -13.37
CA GLY A 63 -6.06 0.55 -12.64
C GLY A 63 -5.92 -0.96 -12.65
N SER A 64 -4.79 -1.49 -13.13
CA SER A 64 -4.49 -2.91 -12.93
C SER A 64 -4.21 -3.15 -11.43
N PRO A 65 -4.80 -4.19 -10.80
CA PRO A 65 -4.51 -4.55 -9.40
C PRO A 65 -3.02 -4.75 -9.12
N THR A 66 -2.23 -5.10 -10.15
CA THR A 66 -0.76 -5.23 -10.06
C THR A 66 -0.08 -3.91 -9.67
N GLN A 67 -0.66 -2.76 -10.03
CA GLN A 67 -0.13 -1.43 -9.66
C GLN A 67 -0.22 -1.17 -8.15
N LEU A 68 -1.18 -1.82 -7.48
CA LEU A 68 -1.40 -1.68 -6.05
C LEU A 68 -0.49 -2.62 -5.22
N PHE A 69 0.07 -3.66 -5.85
CA PHE A 69 0.81 -4.71 -5.16
C PHE A 69 2.00 -4.18 -4.33
N SER A 70 2.82 -3.29 -4.89
CA SER A 70 3.96 -2.72 -4.15
C SER A 70 3.50 -1.90 -2.93
N THR A 71 2.43 -1.12 -3.09
CA THR A 71 1.83 -0.30 -2.05
C THR A 71 1.31 -1.18 -0.90
N LEU A 72 0.60 -2.26 -1.21
CA LEU A 72 0.07 -3.18 -0.20
C LEU A 72 1.18 -3.96 0.51
N MET A 73 2.27 -4.30 -0.19
CA MET A 73 3.41 -4.97 0.44
C MET A 73 4.12 -4.06 1.45
N ILE A 74 4.23 -2.76 1.17
CA ILE A 74 4.76 -1.78 2.13
C ILE A 74 3.79 -1.58 3.30
N LEU A 75 2.50 -1.41 3.02
CA LEU A 75 1.47 -1.28 4.06
C LEU A 75 1.45 -2.51 4.99
N LYS A 76 1.53 -3.72 4.42
CA LYS A 76 1.62 -4.97 5.18
C LYS A 76 2.81 -4.96 6.14
N ALA A 77 3.98 -4.54 5.68
CA ALA A 77 5.18 -4.47 6.53
C ALA A 77 4.95 -3.54 7.73
N ALA A 78 4.36 -2.37 7.50
CA ALA A 78 4.04 -1.41 8.57
C ALA A 78 3.03 -1.96 9.58
N CYS A 79 1.96 -2.61 9.10
CA CYS A 79 0.91 -3.14 9.97
C CYS A 79 1.35 -4.37 10.80
N MET A 80 2.36 -5.13 10.34
CA MET A 80 2.83 -6.33 11.06
C MET A 80 3.42 -6.01 12.43
N HIS A 81 4.01 -4.83 12.60
CA HIS A 81 4.66 -4.41 13.84
C HIS A 81 3.97 -3.21 14.50
N ASN A 82 3.02 -2.56 13.82
CA ASN A 82 2.16 -1.52 14.35
C ASN A 82 0.75 -1.66 13.75
N GLN A 83 -0.12 -2.45 14.38
CA GLN A 83 -1.46 -2.73 13.83
C GLN A 83 -2.31 -1.46 13.67
N CYS A 84 -2.17 -0.49 14.59
CA CYS A 84 -2.85 0.80 14.53
C CYS A 84 -2.41 1.68 13.35
N TYR A 85 -1.37 1.29 12.61
CA TYR A 85 -0.90 2.03 11.44
C TYR A 85 -2.01 2.18 10.38
N ILE A 86 -2.84 1.15 10.20
CA ILE A 86 -3.92 1.16 9.21
C ILE A 86 -5.04 2.15 9.57
N ASP A 87 -5.23 2.46 10.85
CA ASP A 87 -6.29 3.38 11.31
C ASP A 87 -6.14 4.76 10.67
N ARG A 88 -4.90 5.19 10.41
CA ARG A 88 -4.57 6.46 9.74
C ARG A 88 -5.00 6.51 8.27
N LEU A 89 -5.16 5.33 7.66
CA LEU A 89 -5.43 5.16 6.23
C LEU A 89 -6.79 4.50 5.98
N ILE A 90 -7.54 4.18 7.04
CA ILE A 90 -8.70 3.28 6.96
C ILE A 90 -9.73 3.75 5.94
N THR A 91 -10.02 5.05 5.88
CA THR A 91 -10.96 5.62 4.91
C THR A 91 -10.50 5.41 3.48
N THR A 92 -9.26 5.78 3.15
CA THR A 92 -8.70 5.63 1.80
C THR A 92 -8.56 4.15 1.43
N PHE A 93 -8.13 3.32 2.38
CA PHE A 93 -7.98 1.89 2.20
C PHE A 93 -9.32 1.21 1.87
N MET A 94 -10.40 1.56 2.59
CA MET A 94 -11.74 1.02 2.31
C MET A 94 -12.26 1.44 0.93
N LYS A 95 -12.02 2.68 0.50
CA LYS A 95 -12.37 3.13 -0.86
C LYS A 95 -11.62 2.34 -1.93
N VAL A 96 -10.33 2.12 -1.74
CA VAL A 96 -9.49 1.31 -2.64
C VAL A 96 -9.98 -0.14 -2.71
N LEU A 97 -10.30 -0.76 -1.56
CA LEU A 97 -10.86 -2.11 -1.51
C LEU A 97 -12.21 -2.20 -2.24
N HIS A 98 -13.10 -1.22 -2.02
CA HIS A 98 -14.40 -1.19 -2.68
C HIS A 98 -14.25 -1.08 -4.20
N LYS A 99 -13.35 -0.21 -4.66
CA LYS A 99 -13.02 -0.06 -6.07
C LYS A 99 -12.44 -1.34 -6.67
N MET A 100 -11.46 -1.94 -6.01
CA MET A 100 -10.83 -3.19 -6.44
C MET A 100 -11.88 -4.31 -6.56
N ALA A 101 -12.76 -4.45 -5.56
CA ALA A 101 -13.85 -5.43 -5.62
C ALA A 101 -14.78 -5.17 -6.81
N LYS A 102 -15.16 -3.90 -7.06
CA LYS A 102 -15.99 -3.52 -8.22
C LYS A 102 -15.31 -3.88 -9.55
N GLU A 103 -14.02 -3.59 -9.70
CA GLU A 103 -13.25 -3.89 -10.92
C GLU A 103 -13.10 -5.40 -11.16
N HIS A 104 -12.98 -6.21 -10.12
CA HIS A 104 -12.87 -7.67 -10.24
C HIS A 104 -14.21 -8.39 -10.45
N LEU A 105 -15.30 -7.84 -9.93
CA LEU A 105 -16.64 -8.45 -10.00
C LEU A 105 -17.44 -8.00 -11.22
N GLN A 106 -17.07 -6.90 -11.89
CA GLN A 106 -17.72 -6.50 -13.13
C GLN A 106 -17.27 -7.40 -14.29
N PRO A 107 -18.20 -8.01 -15.04
CA PRO A 107 -17.84 -8.75 -16.23
C PRO A 107 -17.15 -7.80 -17.21
N THR A 108 -15.92 -8.11 -17.60
CA THR A 108 -15.26 -7.43 -18.70
C THR A 108 -16.05 -7.73 -19.96
N THR A 109 -16.95 -6.82 -20.36
CA THR A 109 -17.58 -6.86 -21.69
C THR A 109 -16.51 -6.62 -22.74
N THR A 110 -15.81 -7.68 -23.11
CA THR A 110 -14.89 -7.70 -24.27
C THR A 110 -15.13 -8.92 -25.16
N GLU A 111 -16.26 -9.60 -25.01
CA GLU A 111 -16.83 -10.44 -26.07
C GLU A 111 -17.87 -9.63 -26.84
N ASN A 112 -17.49 -9.07 -28.00
CA ASN A 112 -18.30 -9.05 -29.23
C ASN A 112 -17.69 -8.09 -30.27
N GLN A 113 -16.84 -8.65 -31.15
CA GLN A 113 -16.86 -8.43 -32.60
C GLN A 113 -15.68 -9.17 -33.23
N SER A 114 -15.87 -10.45 -33.60
CA SER A 114 -15.17 -11.11 -34.73
C SER A 114 -15.40 -12.63 -34.76
N HIS A 115 -16.65 -13.10 -34.82
CA HIS A 115 -16.94 -14.40 -35.45
C HIS A 115 -18.31 -14.28 -36.14
N GLY A 116 -18.26 -13.74 -37.35
CA GLY A 116 -19.41 -13.55 -38.23
C GLY A 116 -18.90 -13.36 -39.65
N GLN A 117 -18.30 -14.41 -40.20
CA GLN A 117 -18.19 -14.70 -41.63
C GLN A 117 -17.81 -16.16 -41.84
#